data_AF-A0A371J2J6-F1
#
_entry.id   AF-A0A371J2J6-F1
#
_cell.length_a   1.000
_cell.length_b   1.000
_cell.length_c   1.000
_cell.angle_alpha   90.00
_cell.angle_beta   90.00
_cell.angle_gamma   90.00
#
_symmetry.space_group_name_H-M   'P 1'
#
loop_
_entity.id
_entity.type
_entity.pdbx_description
1 polymer ?
#
loop_
_entity_poly.entity_id
_entity_poly.type
_entity_poly.pdbx_seq_one_letter_code
_entity_poly.pdbx_strand_id
1 'polypeptide(L)'
;MNNIQIKSEKFKLAKLIEEEEMRKANLLLQMGELTYQKIREKTIVDSSFEELCNYIMEADSNIYENRLKIEEFSNVNSKEVCECGEICKSGSKFCPSCGNELNINKYNNIVCSFCHKEIESDSKFCICCGKKVDSTYDDYQINEYVIGDNDNDDDEPYID
;
A
#
# COMPACT_ATOMS: atom_id res chain seq x y z
N MET A 1 -39.47 -47.96 -3.61
CA MET A 1 -38.00 -47.90 -3.66
C MET A 1 -37.41 -48.78 -2.57
N ASN A 2 -36.32 -49.49 -2.87
CA ASN A 2 -35.53 -50.23 -1.89
C ASN A 2 -34.70 -49.23 -1.04
N ASN A 3 -34.38 -49.60 0.20
CA ASN A 3 -33.47 -48.90 1.11
C ASN A 3 -32.15 -48.43 0.45
N ILE A 4 -31.58 -49.22 -0.46
CA ILE A 4 -30.38 -48.84 -1.25
C ILE A 4 -30.67 -47.65 -2.18
N GLN A 5 -31.81 -47.65 -2.87
CA GLN A 5 -32.23 -46.54 -3.74
C GLN A 5 -32.48 -45.27 -2.92
N ILE A 6 -33.15 -45.40 -1.78
CA ILE A 6 -33.41 -44.26 -0.86
C ILE A 6 -32.08 -43.65 -0.38
N LYS A 7 -31.10 -44.48 0.00
CA LYS A 7 -29.77 -44.01 0.42
C LYS A 7 -29.03 -43.28 -0.71
N SER A 8 -29.11 -43.81 -1.94
CA SER A 8 -28.52 -43.18 -3.11
C SER A 8 -29.16 -41.83 -3.44
N GLU A 9 -30.50 -41.73 -3.39
CA GLU A 9 -31.20 -40.46 -3.63
C GLU A 9 -30.91 -39.42 -2.56
N LYS A 10 -30.88 -39.82 -1.28
CA LYS A 10 -30.47 -38.92 -0.19
C LYS A 10 -29.07 -38.35 -0.40
N PHE A 11 -28.13 -39.19 -0.83
CA PHE A 11 -26.77 -38.74 -1.13
C PHE A 11 -26.73 -37.73 -2.29
N LYS A 12 -27.49 -37.98 -3.36
CA LYS A 12 -27.59 -37.04 -4.49
C LYS A 12 -28.17 -35.70 -4.05
N LEU A 13 -29.25 -35.71 -3.26
CA LEU A 13 -29.86 -34.48 -2.73
C LEU A 13 -28.90 -33.72 -1.81
N ALA A 14 -28.17 -34.43 -0.94
CA ALA A 14 -27.16 -33.81 -0.08
C ALA A 14 -26.06 -33.10 -0.89
N LYS A 15 -25.57 -33.73 -1.96
CA LYS A 15 -24.59 -33.11 -2.87
C LYS A 15 -25.15 -31.87 -3.56
N LEU A 16 -26.40 -31.92 -4.04
CA LEU A 16 -27.05 -30.76 -4.65
C LEU A 16 -27.22 -29.61 -3.66
N ILE A 17 -27.53 -29.91 -2.40
CA ILE A 17 -27.60 -28.90 -1.34
C ILE A 17 -26.23 -28.26 -1.13
N GLU A 18 -25.17 -29.06 -1.00
CA GLU A 18 -23.80 -28.56 -0.81
C GLU A 18 -23.34 -27.67 -2.00
N GLU A 19 -23.66 -28.06 -3.23
CA GLU A 19 -23.37 -27.27 -4.43
C GLU A 19 -24.11 -25.92 -4.41
N GLU A 20 -25.40 -25.92 -4.06
CA GLU A 20 -26.20 -24.69 -3.95
C GLU A 20 -25.79 -23.79 -2.77
N GLU A 21 -25.34 -24.37 -1.66
CA GLU A 21 -24.78 -23.63 -0.53
C GLU A 21 -23.49 -22.92 -0.91
N MET A 22 -22.59 -23.60 -1.64
CA MET A 22 -21.38 -23.00 -2.19
C MET A 22 -21.72 -21.89 -3.19
N ARG A 23 -22.68 -22.14 -4.09
CA ARG A 23 -23.16 -21.13 -5.06
C ARG A 23 -23.71 -19.90 -4.35
N LYS A 24 -24.52 -20.08 -3.30
CA LYS A 24 -25.06 -19.00 -2.47
C LYS A 24 -23.94 -18.20 -1.78
N ALA A 25 -22.95 -18.87 -1.19
CA ALA A 25 -21.82 -18.21 -0.54
C ALA A 25 -21.04 -17.32 -1.51
N ASN A 26 -20.76 -17.81 -2.72
CA ASN A 26 -20.08 -17.04 -3.77
C ASN A 26 -20.90 -15.82 -4.22
N LEU A 27 -22.22 -15.96 -4.38
CA LEU A 27 -23.10 -14.85 -4.74
C LEU A 27 -23.17 -13.78 -3.64
N LEU A 28 -23.19 -14.18 -2.36
CA LEU A 28 -23.14 -13.26 -1.23
C LEU A 28 -21.82 -12.50 -1.17
N LEU A 29 -20.69 -13.18 -1.44
CA LEU A 29 -19.38 -12.54 -1.52
C LEU A 29 -19.35 -11.48 -2.63
N GLN A 30 -19.76 -11.84 -3.86
CA GLN A 30 -19.82 -10.90 -4.98
C GLN A 30 -20.72 -9.70 -4.70
N MET A 31 -21.87 -9.94 -4.07
CA MET A 31 -22.78 -8.86 -3.67
C MET A 31 -22.11 -7.95 -2.62
N GLY A 32 -21.38 -8.52 -1.66
CA GLY A 32 -20.61 -7.78 -0.67
C GLY A 32 -19.52 -6.92 -1.30
N GLU A 33 -18.73 -7.48 -2.23
CA GLU A 33 -17.69 -6.76 -2.99
C GLU A 33 -18.27 -5.56 -3.75
N LEU A 34 -19.37 -5.77 -4.50
CA LEU A 34 -20.05 -4.70 -5.23
C LEU A 34 -20.62 -3.63 -4.29
N THR A 35 -21.15 -4.04 -3.15
CA THR A 35 -21.69 -3.11 -2.15
C THR A 35 -20.58 -2.27 -1.54
N TYR A 36 -19.48 -2.92 -1.13
CA TYR A 36 -18.30 -2.25 -0.60
C TYR A 36 -17.69 -1.27 -1.61
N GLN A 37 -17.58 -1.64 -2.88
CA GLN A 37 -17.14 -0.74 -3.94
C GLN A 37 -18.03 0.51 -4.03
N LYS A 38 -19.35 0.34 -4.04
CA LYS A 38 -20.30 1.47 -4.09
C LYS A 38 -20.22 2.36 -2.85
N ILE A 39 -19.96 1.80 -1.68
CA ILE A 39 -19.73 2.56 -0.44
C ILE A 39 -18.45 3.39 -0.57
N ARG A 40 -17.35 2.79 -1.04
CA ARG A 40 -16.08 3.50 -1.27
C ARG A 40 -16.21 4.63 -2.29
N GLU A 41 -16.99 4.42 -3.34
CA GLU A 41 -17.31 5.43 -4.36
C GLU A 41 -18.31 6.48 -3.87
N LYS A 42 -18.82 6.36 -2.63
CA LYS A 42 -19.85 7.21 -2.04
C LYS A 42 -21.17 7.24 -2.81
N THR A 43 -21.42 6.21 -3.62
CA THR A 43 -22.70 6.00 -4.32
C THR A 43 -23.77 5.47 -3.36
N ILE A 44 -23.35 4.69 -2.35
CA ILE A 44 -24.16 4.28 -1.21
C ILE A 44 -23.55 4.92 0.03
N VAL A 45 -24.37 5.62 0.82
CA VAL A 45 -23.96 6.23 2.08
C VAL A 45 -24.89 5.71 3.16
N ASP A 46 -24.36 4.84 4.02
CA ASP A 46 -25.09 4.25 5.13
C ASP A 46 -24.12 4.04 6.30
N SER A 47 -24.43 4.65 7.44
CA SER A 47 -23.57 4.66 8.62
C SER A 47 -23.42 3.28 9.27
N SER A 48 -24.31 2.33 8.98
CA SER A 48 -24.20 0.95 9.50
C SER A 48 -22.94 0.22 9.03
N PHE A 49 -22.31 0.69 7.94
CA PHE A 49 -21.07 0.11 7.42
C PHE A 49 -19.81 0.82 7.88
N GLU A 50 -19.90 1.92 8.63
CA GLU A 50 -18.75 2.77 8.96
C GLU A 50 -17.69 2.00 9.76
N GLU A 51 -18.11 1.28 10.80
CA GLU A 51 -17.23 0.48 11.65
C GLU A 51 -16.51 -0.62 10.85
N LEU A 52 -17.27 -1.35 10.00
CA LEU A 52 -16.71 -2.37 9.12
C LEU A 52 -15.70 -1.79 8.12
N CYS A 53 -16.00 -0.63 7.54
CA CYS A 53 -15.08 0.05 6.63
C CYS A 53 -13.78 0.46 7.34
N ASN A 54 -13.87 0.92 8.59
CA ASN A 54 -12.70 1.26 9.40
C ASN A 54 -11.83 0.03 9.69
N TYR A 55 -12.43 -1.10 10.07
CA TYR A 55 -11.68 -2.35 10.27
C TYR A 55 -11.02 -2.86 8.97
N ILE A 56 -11.69 -2.71 7.82
CA ILE A 56 -11.09 -3.07 6.52
C ILE A 56 -9.89 -2.16 6.22
N MET A 57 -10.00 -0.85 6.43
CA MET A 57 -8.88 0.08 6.23
C MET A 57 -7.69 -0.20 7.15
N GLU A 58 -7.95 -0.60 8.39
CA GLU A 58 -6.90 -1.02 9.33
C GLU A 58 -6.22 -2.30 8.84
N ALA A 59 -6.99 -3.31 8.41
CA ALA A 59 -6.47 -4.54 7.85
C ALA A 59 -5.62 -4.29 6.59
N ASP A 60 -6.08 -3.45 5.67
CA ASP A 60 -5.35 -3.05 4.46
C ASP A 60 -4.02 -2.36 4.81
N SER A 61 -4.02 -1.49 5.82
CA SER A 61 -2.80 -0.83 6.31
C SER A 61 -1.81 -1.83 6.88
N ASN A 62 -2.28 -2.78 7.69
CA ASN A 62 -1.44 -3.84 8.25
C ASN A 62 -0.89 -4.78 7.17
N ILE A 63 -1.70 -5.14 6.17
CA ILE A 63 -1.26 -5.95 5.03
C ILE A 63 -0.15 -5.21 4.28
N TYR A 64 -0.35 -3.92 4.00
CA TYR A 64 0.62 -3.08 3.30
C TYR A 64 1.95 -3.00 4.06
N GLU A 65 1.92 -2.64 5.34
CA GLU A 65 3.13 -2.53 6.16
C GLU A 65 3.89 -3.85 6.29
N ASN A 66 3.18 -4.97 6.44
CA ASN A 66 3.84 -6.26 6.53
C ASN A 66 4.45 -6.69 5.19
N ARG A 67 3.84 -6.33 4.06
CA ARG A 67 4.46 -6.54 2.74
C ARG A 67 5.74 -5.73 2.58
N LEU A 68 5.74 -4.46 2.99
CA LEU A 68 6.94 -3.62 2.99
C LEU A 68 8.06 -4.24 3.83
N LYS A 69 7.75 -4.69 5.06
CA LYS A 69 8.73 -5.37 5.92
C LYS A 69 9.29 -6.64 5.27
N ILE A 70 8.44 -7.45 4.62
CA ILE A 70 8.88 -8.65 3.90
C ILE A 70 9.86 -8.28 2.77
N GLU A 71 9.57 -7.21 2.04
CA GLU A 71 10.45 -6.71 0.97
C GLU A 71 11.78 -6.21 1.52
N GLU A 72 11.77 -5.43 2.61
CA GLU A 72 12.97 -4.99 3.31
C GLU A 72 13.84 -6.18 3.72
N PHE A 73 13.26 -7.20 4.37
CA PHE A 73 14.00 -8.41 4.76
C PHE A 73 14.54 -9.20 3.56
N SER A 74 13.83 -9.18 2.43
CA SER A 74 14.27 -9.85 1.19
C SER A 74 15.46 -9.11 0.55
N ASN A 75 15.47 -7.78 0.63
CA ASN A 75 16.51 -6.92 0.07
C ASN A 75 17.81 -6.86 0.90
N VAL A 76 17.80 -7.32 2.17
CA VAL A 76 19.03 -7.42 2.98
C VAL A 76 20.09 -8.35 2.35
N ASN A 77 19.67 -9.30 1.49
CA ASN A 77 20.56 -10.24 0.81
C ASN A 77 20.67 -10.02 -0.71
N SER A 78 20.05 -8.96 -1.26
CA SER A 78 20.25 -8.64 -2.66
C SER A 78 21.68 -8.10 -2.89
N LYS A 79 22.10 -8.15 -4.15
CA LYS A 79 23.41 -7.71 -4.61
C LYS A 79 23.15 -6.68 -5.69
N GLU A 80 23.60 -5.45 -5.48
CA GLU A 80 23.43 -4.37 -6.44
C GLU A 80 24.66 -4.30 -7.33
N VAL A 81 24.47 -4.17 -8.65
CA VAL A 81 25.60 -4.05 -9.58
C VAL A 81 25.78 -2.57 -9.91
N CYS A 82 26.95 -2.04 -9.58
CA CYS A 82 27.33 -0.68 -9.97
C CYS A 82 27.54 -0.61 -11.49
N GLU A 83 27.39 0.58 -12.09
CA GLU A 83 27.70 0.82 -13.51
C GLU A 83 29.16 0.46 -13.87
N CYS A 84 30.08 0.49 -12.90
CA CYS A 84 31.46 0.03 -13.09
C CYS A 84 31.62 -1.50 -13.14
N GLY A 85 30.55 -2.26 -12.91
CA GLY A 85 30.51 -3.72 -12.91
C GLY A 85 30.72 -4.38 -11.53
N GLU A 86 30.96 -3.60 -10.47
CA GLU A 86 31.18 -4.14 -9.11
C GLU A 86 29.88 -4.60 -8.46
N ILE A 87 29.93 -5.74 -7.77
CA ILE A 87 28.81 -6.26 -6.98
C ILE A 87 28.86 -5.66 -5.58
N CYS A 88 28.00 -4.71 -5.33
CA CYS A 88 27.87 -3.99 -4.07
C CYS A 88 26.85 -4.68 -3.14
N LYS A 89 27.05 -4.54 -1.82
CA LYS A 89 26.06 -4.98 -0.83
C LYS A 89 24.85 -4.05 -0.89
N SER A 90 23.63 -4.60 -0.82
CA SER A 90 22.41 -3.80 -0.73
C SER A 90 22.47 -2.78 0.41
N GLY A 91 22.01 -1.57 0.11
CA GLY A 91 22.04 -0.43 1.03
C GLY A 91 23.37 0.33 1.10
N SER A 92 24.36 -0.03 0.28
CA SER A 92 25.58 0.78 0.15
C SER A 92 25.23 2.08 -0.59
N LYS A 93 25.54 3.25 -0.01
CA LYS A 93 25.33 4.55 -0.69
C LYS A 93 26.30 4.76 -1.86
N PHE A 94 27.51 4.22 -1.74
CA PHE A 94 28.58 4.38 -2.71
C PHE A 94 29.21 3.04 -3.05
N CYS A 95 29.65 2.90 -4.30
CA CYS A 95 30.41 1.74 -4.76
C CYS A 95 31.79 1.72 -4.09
N PRO A 96 32.21 0.62 -3.44
CA PRO A 96 33.53 0.52 -2.81
C PRO A 96 34.68 0.48 -3.83
N SER A 97 34.39 0.19 -5.10
CA SER A 97 35.40 0.03 -6.15
C SER A 97 35.65 1.32 -6.93
N CYS A 98 34.59 2.05 -7.33
CA CYS A 98 34.74 3.29 -8.12
C CYS A 98 34.33 4.57 -7.38
N GLY A 99 33.71 4.48 -6.20
CA GLY A 99 33.26 5.64 -5.43
C GLY A 99 31.98 6.31 -5.96
N ASN A 100 31.43 5.87 -7.09
CA ASN A 100 30.16 6.40 -7.60
C ASN A 100 29.00 6.08 -6.64
N GLU A 101 28.04 7.00 -6.55
CA GLU A 101 26.78 6.77 -5.84
C GLU A 101 26.02 5.62 -6.52
N LEU A 102 25.54 4.68 -5.73
CA LEU A 102 24.66 3.64 -6.23
C LEU A 102 23.27 4.29 -6.39
N ASN A 103 22.62 4.10 -7.54
CA ASN A 103 21.26 4.59 -7.79
C ASN A 103 20.27 3.83 -6.90
N ILE A 104 20.24 4.19 -5.61
CA ILE A 104 19.23 3.75 -4.67
C ILE A 104 17.97 4.51 -5.07
N ASN A 105 17.09 3.82 -5.80
CA ASN A 105 15.80 4.28 -6.30
C ASN A 105 15.26 5.53 -5.58
N LYS A 106 15.47 6.71 -6.18
CA LYS A 106 14.76 7.95 -5.81
C LYS A 106 13.35 7.88 -6.41
N TYR A 107 12.53 6.95 -5.93
CA TYR A 107 11.10 7.06 -6.20
C TYR A 107 10.60 8.28 -5.43
N ASN A 108 10.08 9.26 -6.17
CA ASN A 108 9.33 10.34 -5.54
C ASN A 108 8.10 9.70 -4.89
N ASN A 109 8.01 9.77 -3.56
CA ASN A 109 6.86 9.28 -2.81
C ASN A 109 5.87 10.42 -2.58
N ILE A 110 4.59 10.08 -2.60
CA ILE A 110 3.49 10.95 -2.20
C ILE A 110 2.74 10.32 -1.03
N VAL A 111 2.05 11.14 -0.25
CA VAL A 111 1.19 10.68 0.83
C VAL A 111 -0.24 10.55 0.32
N CYS A 112 -0.85 9.37 0.44
CA CYS A 112 -2.24 9.17 0.08
C CYS A 112 -3.16 10.07 0.93
N SER A 113 -3.98 10.90 0.28
CA SER A 113 -4.91 11.83 0.96
C SER A 113 -6.06 11.17 1.74
N PHE A 114 -6.15 9.84 1.70
CA PHE A 114 -7.22 9.08 2.36
C PHE A 114 -6.70 8.19 3.48
N CYS A 115 -5.72 7.33 3.19
CA CYS A 115 -5.15 6.43 4.20
C CYS A 115 -3.81 6.92 4.78
N HIS A 116 -3.29 8.06 4.31
CA HIS A 116 -2.06 8.71 4.79
C HIS A 116 -0.80 7.84 4.71
N LYS A 117 -0.81 6.78 3.89
CA LYS A 117 0.38 5.97 3.60
C LYS A 117 1.18 6.59 2.46
N GLU A 118 2.51 6.51 2.58
CA GLU A 118 3.44 6.82 1.50
C GLU A 118 3.32 5.77 0.40
N ILE A 119 3.20 6.25 -0.83
CA ILE A 119 3.09 5.46 -2.06
C ILE A 119 3.91 6.14 -3.17
N GLU A 120 4.21 5.41 -4.24
CA GLU A 120 4.94 5.95 -5.39
C GLU A 120 4.12 7.05 -6.10
N SER A 121 4.77 8.14 -6.50
CA SER A 121 4.14 9.31 -7.13
C SER A 121 3.45 9.04 -8.47
N ASP A 122 3.88 8.03 -9.21
CA ASP A 122 3.29 7.61 -10.48
C ASP A 122 2.11 6.63 -10.32
N SER A 123 1.81 6.22 -9.09
CA SER A 123 0.70 5.33 -8.78
C SER A 123 -0.65 5.98 -9.11
N LYS A 124 -1.40 5.36 -10.02
CA LYS A 124 -2.79 5.79 -10.34
C LYS A 124 -3.77 5.53 -9.20
N PHE A 125 -3.48 4.54 -8.36
CA PHE A 125 -4.28 4.14 -7.20
C PHE A 125 -3.35 3.87 -6.03
N CYS A 126 -3.80 4.21 -4.82
CA CYS A 126 -3.09 3.89 -3.60
C CYS A 126 -3.03 2.37 -3.42
N ILE A 127 -1.82 1.83 -3.38
CA ILE A 127 -1.57 0.39 -3.19
C ILE A 127 -1.98 -0.13 -1.80
N CYS A 128 -2.18 0.76 -0.83
CA CYS A 128 -2.72 0.43 0.49
C CYS A 128 -4.25 0.39 0.48
N CYS A 129 -4.92 1.51 0.23
CA CYS A 129 -6.39 1.61 0.38
C CYS A 129 -7.20 1.53 -0.92
N GLY A 130 -6.54 1.37 -2.07
CA GLY A 130 -7.15 1.27 -3.39
C GLY A 130 -7.83 2.54 -3.91
N LYS A 131 -7.68 3.70 -3.25
CA LYS A 131 -8.31 4.95 -3.69
C LYS A 131 -7.51 5.56 -4.83
N LYS A 132 -8.21 6.14 -5.81
CA LYS A 132 -7.55 6.86 -6.90
C LYS A 132 -6.69 7.99 -6.34
N VAL A 133 -5.48 8.10 -6.85
CA VAL A 133 -4.55 9.18 -6.54
C VAL A 133 -4.82 10.33 -7.52
N ASP A 134 -5.05 11.52 -7.00
CA ASP A 134 -5.20 12.72 -7.83
C ASP A 134 -3.78 13.24 -8.16
N SER A 135 -3.33 12.99 -9.39
CA SER A 135 -1.98 13.27 -9.88
C SER A 135 -1.75 14.76 -10.20
N THR A 136 -1.92 15.66 -9.24
CA THR A 136 -1.79 17.12 -9.47
C THR A 136 -0.59 17.76 -8.78
N TYR A 137 0.46 17.00 -8.45
CA TYR A 137 1.71 17.58 -7.93
C TYR A 137 2.88 17.23 -8.87
N ASP A 138 2.84 17.83 -10.06
CA ASP A 138 4.04 18.02 -10.87
C ASP A 138 4.96 19.02 -10.15
N ASP A 139 6.11 18.50 -9.69
CA ASP A 139 7.42 19.12 -9.88
C ASP A 139 7.66 20.56 -9.37
N TYR A 140 7.55 20.84 -8.06
CA TYR A 140 8.12 22.05 -7.41
C TYR A 140 8.29 21.76 -5.89
N GLN A 141 9.41 21.88 -5.18
CA GLN A 141 10.78 22.35 -5.38
C GLN A 141 11.65 21.68 -4.29
N ILE A 142 12.78 21.05 -4.67
CA ILE A 142 13.93 20.93 -3.78
C ILE A 142 14.68 22.26 -3.92
N ASN A 143 14.35 23.26 -3.11
CA ASN A 143 15.27 24.37 -2.86
C ASN A 143 15.89 24.16 -1.50
N GLU A 144 17.07 23.54 -1.53
CA GLU A 144 18.28 23.98 -0.84
C GLU A 144 18.02 25.02 0.26
N TYR A 145 17.86 24.56 1.50
CA TYR A 145 18.01 25.43 2.67
C TYR A 145 19.50 25.73 2.79
N VAL A 146 19.94 26.78 2.09
CA VAL A 146 21.24 27.40 2.30
C VAL A 146 21.25 27.86 3.76
N ILE A 147 22.15 27.26 4.54
CA ILE A 147 22.52 27.75 5.86
C ILE A 147 23.12 29.14 5.62
N GLY A 148 22.31 30.17 5.84
CA GLY A 148 22.80 31.54 5.95
C GLY A 148 23.38 31.69 7.34
N ASP A 149 24.71 31.64 7.42
CA ASP A 149 25.48 32.11 8.55
C ASP A 149 25.08 33.58 8.83
N ASN A 150 24.35 33.80 9.91
CA ASN A 150 24.18 35.14 10.48
C ASN A 150 25.28 35.31 11.53
N ASP A 151 26.49 35.54 11.04
CA ASP A 151 27.50 36.29 11.80
C ASP A 151 27.08 37.75 11.75
N ASN A 152 26.55 38.26 12.86
CA ASN A 152 26.57 39.68 13.21
C ASN A 152 26.63 39.78 14.74
N ASP A 153 27.82 39.53 15.26
CA ASP A 153 28.32 40.27 16.41
C ASP A 153 28.47 41.74 15.98
N ASP A 154 27.87 42.66 16.73
CA ASP A 154 28.53 43.88 17.25
C ASP A 154 27.49 44.92 17.75
N ASP A 155 27.54 45.11 19.07
CA ASP A 155 27.40 46.37 19.81
C ASP A 155 26.03 47.06 20.03
N GLU A 156 25.54 46.92 21.28
CA GLU A 156 24.83 47.93 22.11
C GLU A 156 25.45 49.36 22.02
N PRO A 157 24.84 50.50 22.51
CA PRO A 157 23.98 50.60 23.70
C PRO A 157 22.86 51.71 23.75
N TYR A 158 22.01 51.59 24.79
CA TYR A 158 21.39 52.60 25.69
C TYR A 158 20.28 53.60 25.26
N ILE A 159 19.13 53.44 25.97
CA ILE A 159 18.32 54.40 26.77
C ILE A 159 17.80 55.71 26.14
N ASP A 160 16.47 55.87 26.15
CA ASP A 160 15.73 56.88 26.94
C ASP A 160 14.32 56.36 27.31
#